data_AF-A0A953I585-F1
#
_entry.id   AF-A0A953I585-F1
#
_cell.length_a   1.000
_cell.length_b   1.000
_cell.length_c   1.000
_cell.angle_alpha   90.00
_cell.angle_beta   90.00
_cell.angle_gamma   90.00
#
_symmetry.space_group_name_H-M   'P 1'
#
loop_
_entity.id
_entity.type
_entity.pdbx_description
1 polymer ?
#
loop_
_entity_poly.entity_id
_entity_poly.type
_entity_poly.pdbx_seq_one_letter_code
_entity_poly.pdbx_strand_id
1 'polypeptide(L)'
;GFTVEQIHEWSQIDRFFLTKIENIVRYETIIRDHIGDIEVLRKAKKMGFSDAAIAKLWKRSERDVYEMRKQAGIVPVYKMVDTCAAEFESETPYYYSTYEEENESAVTARESVVVLGSGPIRIGQGIEFDYATVHSVWAIKEAGYEAIIINNNPETVSTDFSTSDKLYFEPLTIEDVMHVIDLEKPVGVIVQFGGQTAINLAAELAARGVRILGTSLEDLDRAEDRDKFEQALSDLGIPKPQGKTAFSVEEAVRIAKEIGYPVLVRPSYVLGGRAMEIVYQEKELLHYMEHAVKVNPQHPVLIDRYLIGKEIEVDAVSDGEAVLIPGIMEHIERAGVHSGDSIAVYPPQTLTDKIKRKIVDYTIKLAKGLRIVGLLNIQFVMYQDEVYVLEVNPRSSRTVPFLSKITGVPMANIATKVILGAKLADLGYETGLRQESEGVYVKVPVFSFAKLRNVDISLGPEMKSTGEVIGKDITFEKALYKGLVASGIHIRPHGAVLLTVADKDKEDAVEIARRFYEIGYQLLATSGTAEVLKAADIPVTVVNKIDSASPNILDVIRQGKVQVVINTLTKGKQPESDGFRIRREAVENGIPCLTSLDTARAMLQVIESMTFSTTAMTQRMVRA
;
A
#
# COMPACT_ATOMS: atom_id res chain seq x y z
N GLY A 1 -27.72 -0.10 29.47
CA GLY A 1 -27.95 -1.52 29.78
C GLY A 1 -27.20 -1.88 31.05
N PHE A 2 -25.88 -1.71 31.05
CA PHE A 2 -25.03 -1.82 32.23
C PHE A 2 -24.79 -0.46 32.89
N THR A 3 -24.45 -0.45 34.18
CA THR A 3 -24.08 0.79 34.90
C THR A 3 -22.62 1.16 34.64
N VAL A 4 -22.26 2.41 34.95
CA VAL A 4 -20.88 2.89 34.87
C VAL A 4 -19.95 2.05 35.76
N GLU A 5 -20.42 1.63 36.94
CA GLU A 5 -19.67 0.80 37.88
C GLU A 5 -19.35 -0.57 37.29
N GLN A 6 -20.33 -1.22 36.66
CA GLN A 6 -20.11 -2.52 36.02
C GLN A 6 -19.08 -2.43 34.89
N ILE A 7 -19.18 -1.40 34.04
CA ILE A 7 -18.22 -1.20 32.94
C ILE A 7 -16.84 -0.85 33.49
N HIS A 8 -16.75 -0.07 34.56
CA HIS A 8 -15.49 0.23 35.23
C HIS A 8 -14.84 -1.04 35.79
N GLU A 9 -15.61 -1.90 36.46
CA GLU A 9 -15.11 -3.17 36.98
C GLU A 9 -14.54 -4.07 35.88
N TRP A 10 -15.13 -4.07 34.68
CA TRP A 10 -14.65 -4.89 33.56
C TRP A 10 -13.49 -4.27 32.80
N SER A 11 -13.56 -2.98 32.51
CA SER A 11 -12.62 -2.29 31.61
C SER A 11 -11.47 -1.61 32.34
N GLN A 12 -11.63 -1.36 33.64
CA GLN A 12 -10.74 -0.52 34.46
C GLN A 12 -10.62 0.94 33.98
N ILE A 13 -11.46 1.38 33.03
CA ILE A 13 -11.53 2.77 32.57
C ILE A 13 -12.12 3.62 33.69
N ASP A 14 -11.50 4.77 33.99
CA ASP A 14 -11.95 5.65 35.07
C ASP A 14 -13.41 6.09 34.87
N ARG A 15 -14.14 6.17 36.00
CA ARG A 15 -15.56 6.55 36.03
C ARG A 15 -15.81 7.91 35.39
N PHE A 16 -14.84 8.83 35.46
CA PHE A 16 -14.90 10.12 34.80
C PHE A 16 -15.17 9.98 33.29
N PHE A 17 -14.37 9.18 32.58
CA PHE A 17 -14.53 8.98 31.13
C PHE A 17 -15.82 8.22 30.81
N LEU A 18 -16.13 7.18 31.58
CA LEU A 18 -17.36 6.40 31.37
C LEU A 18 -18.62 7.26 31.56
N THR A 19 -18.61 8.18 32.52
CA THR A 19 -19.70 9.14 32.71
C THR A 19 -19.84 10.10 31.53
N LYS A 20 -18.72 10.55 30.93
CA LYS A 20 -18.75 11.38 29.72
C LYS A 20 -19.33 10.63 28.52
N ILE A 21 -18.95 9.36 28.33
CA ILE A 21 -19.53 8.49 27.30
C ILE A 21 -21.02 8.26 27.54
N GLU A 22 -21.42 8.01 28.79
CA GLU A 22 -22.83 7.86 29.15
C GLU A 22 -23.64 9.12 28.80
N ASN A 23 -23.10 10.31 29.06
CA ASN A 23 -23.76 11.56 28.70
C ASN A 23 -24.00 11.68 27.19
N ILE A 24 -23.02 11.28 26.36
CA ILE A 24 -23.17 11.24 24.89
C ILE A 24 -24.30 10.27 24.52
N VAL A 25 -24.26 9.03 25.03
CA VAL A 25 -25.26 7.99 24.74
C VAL A 25 -26.68 8.41 25.17
N ARG A 26 -26.82 9.06 26.33
CA ARG A 26 -28.11 9.60 26.79
C ARG A 26 -28.59 10.71 25.85
N TYR A 27 -27.70 11.57 25.42
CA TYR A 27 -28.03 12.68 24.53
C TYR A 27 -28.42 12.23 23.11
N GLU A 28 -27.94 11.07 22.63
CA GLU A 28 -28.43 10.46 21.38
C GLU A 28 -29.95 10.24 21.39
N THR A 29 -30.53 9.92 22.55
CA THR A 29 -31.98 9.75 22.68
C THR A 29 -32.70 11.09 22.53
N ILE A 30 -32.16 12.15 23.15
CA ILE A 30 -32.70 13.51 23.01
C ILE A 30 -32.63 13.96 21.54
N ILE A 31 -31.50 13.77 20.87
CA ILE A 31 -31.35 14.07 19.44
C ILE A 31 -32.43 13.34 18.64
N ARG A 32 -32.57 12.02 18.83
CA ARG A 32 -33.53 11.18 18.12
C ARG A 32 -34.98 11.67 18.26
N ASP A 33 -35.36 12.12 19.45
CA ASP A 33 -36.73 12.52 19.76
C ASP A 33 -37.06 13.96 19.30
N HIS A 34 -36.04 14.78 18.99
CA HIS A 34 -36.18 16.20 18.63
C HIS A 34 -35.64 16.48 17.22
N ILE A 35 -36.23 15.84 16.22
CA ILE A 35 -35.82 15.97 14.82
C ILE A 35 -35.99 17.42 14.33
N GLY A 36 -34.88 18.05 13.90
CA GLY A 36 -34.87 19.40 13.35
C GLY A 36 -34.91 20.53 14.39
N ASP A 37 -34.80 20.22 15.68
CA ASP A 37 -34.67 21.22 16.73
C ASP A 37 -33.26 21.85 16.71
N ILE A 38 -33.20 23.16 16.52
CA ILE A 38 -31.97 23.94 16.38
C ILE A 38 -31.18 24.05 17.69
N GLU A 39 -31.85 24.11 18.84
CA GLU A 39 -31.15 24.15 20.13
C GLU A 39 -30.54 22.78 20.46
N VAL A 40 -31.28 21.71 20.16
CA VAL A 40 -30.76 20.35 20.31
C VAL A 40 -29.57 20.13 19.37
N LEU A 41 -29.67 20.61 18.12
CA LEU A 41 -28.58 20.58 17.15
C LEU A 41 -27.34 21.33 17.67
N ARG A 42 -27.50 22.59 18.10
CA ARG A 42 -26.40 23.40 18.62
C ARG A 42 -25.70 22.73 19.80
N LYS A 43 -26.49 22.18 20.74
CA LYS A 43 -25.93 21.47 21.89
C LYS A 43 -25.28 20.14 21.48
N ALA A 44 -25.83 19.42 20.50
CA ALA A 44 -25.19 18.22 19.94
C ALA A 44 -23.81 18.56 19.35
N LYS A 45 -23.70 19.64 18.58
CA LYS A 45 -22.43 20.09 18.01
C LYS A 45 -21.41 20.47 19.08
N LYS A 46 -21.84 21.20 20.12
CA LYS A 46 -21.00 21.48 21.31
C LYS A 46 -20.53 20.23 22.06
N MET A 47 -21.26 19.12 21.95
CA MET A 47 -20.88 17.84 22.53
C MET A 47 -19.99 16.98 21.60
N GLY A 48 -19.68 17.46 20.39
CA GLY A 48 -18.83 16.76 19.42
C GLY A 48 -19.56 15.76 18.52
N PHE A 49 -20.90 15.81 18.42
CA PHE A 49 -21.62 14.96 17.47
C PHE A 49 -21.38 15.42 16.03
N SER A 50 -21.02 14.50 15.13
CA SER A 50 -20.93 14.77 13.69
C SER A 50 -22.31 14.91 13.05
N ASP A 51 -22.35 15.62 11.92
CA ASP A 51 -23.55 15.77 11.09
C ASP A 51 -24.04 14.39 10.61
N ALA A 52 -23.12 13.47 10.30
CA ALA A 52 -23.44 12.09 9.95
C ALA A 52 -24.11 11.30 11.10
N ALA A 53 -23.64 11.45 12.33
CA ALA A 53 -24.23 10.78 13.50
C ALA A 53 -25.65 11.31 13.77
N ILE A 54 -25.83 12.63 13.69
CA ILE A 54 -27.15 13.28 13.86
C ILE A 54 -28.09 12.86 12.72
N ALA A 55 -27.62 12.87 11.48
CA ALA A 55 -28.39 12.46 10.30
C ALA A 55 -28.91 11.03 10.43
N LYS A 56 -28.09 10.11 10.95
CA LYS A 56 -28.50 8.73 11.24
C LYS A 56 -29.62 8.66 12.29
N LEU A 57 -29.52 9.44 13.37
CA LEU A 57 -30.54 9.49 14.43
C LEU A 57 -31.85 10.11 13.94
N TRP A 58 -31.77 11.12 13.07
CA TRP A 58 -32.92 11.80 12.45
C TRP A 58 -33.46 11.12 11.20
N LYS A 59 -32.80 10.07 10.70
CA LYS A 59 -33.10 9.40 9.43
C LYS A 59 -33.17 10.39 8.26
N ARG A 60 -32.19 11.30 8.20
CA ARG A 60 -32.00 12.28 7.12
C ARG A 60 -30.66 12.06 6.43
N SER A 61 -30.41 12.78 5.33
CA SER A 61 -29.07 12.82 4.76
C SER A 61 -28.15 13.70 5.61
N GLU A 62 -26.85 13.40 5.59
CA GLU A 62 -25.83 14.25 6.22
C GLU A 62 -25.87 15.68 5.67
N ARG A 63 -26.09 15.82 4.37
CA ARG A 63 -26.23 17.11 3.70
C ARG A 63 -27.38 17.94 4.27
N ASP A 64 -28.52 17.33 4.57
CA ASP A 64 -29.67 18.06 5.16
C ASP A 64 -29.32 18.64 6.54
N VAL A 65 -28.58 17.88 7.35
CA VAL A 65 -28.14 18.34 8.68
C VAL A 65 -27.10 19.46 8.54
N TYR A 66 -26.13 19.28 7.65
CA TYR A 66 -25.11 20.28 7.35
C TYR A 66 -25.73 21.62 6.89
N GLU A 67 -26.67 21.59 5.95
CA GLU A 67 -27.34 22.80 5.45
C GLU A 67 -28.21 23.46 6.54
N MET A 68 -28.95 22.67 7.32
CA MET A 68 -29.74 23.18 8.45
C MET A 68 -28.84 23.89 9.47
N ARG A 69 -27.70 23.26 9.79
CA ARG A 69 -26.70 23.78 10.71
C ARG A 69 -26.13 25.12 10.20
N LYS A 70 -25.77 25.19 8.92
CA LYS A 70 -25.25 26.41 8.26
C LYS A 70 -26.29 27.53 8.22
N GLN A 71 -27.55 27.23 7.88
CA GLN A 71 -28.65 28.21 7.87
C GLN A 71 -28.94 28.78 9.26
N ALA A 72 -28.77 27.97 10.31
CA ALA A 72 -28.94 28.39 11.69
C ALA A 72 -27.71 29.11 12.28
N GLY A 73 -26.64 29.32 11.51
CA GLY A 73 -25.40 29.95 11.97
C GLY A 73 -24.61 29.09 12.98
N ILE A 74 -24.85 27.77 13.02
CA ILE A 74 -24.14 26.85 13.91
C ILE A 74 -22.86 26.37 13.20
N VAL A 75 -21.90 27.25 13.06
CA VAL A 75 -20.59 26.92 12.47
C VAL A 75 -19.54 26.79 13.57
N PRO A 76 -18.51 25.94 13.40
CA PRO A 76 -17.42 25.95 14.34
C PRO A 76 -16.62 27.25 14.22
N VAL A 77 -15.88 27.54 15.28
CA VAL A 77 -14.78 28.49 15.31
C VAL A 77 -13.47 27.72 15.44
N TYR A 78 -12.37 28.33 15.04
CA TYR A 78 -11.05 27.75 15.19
C TYR A 78 -10.27 28.42 16.30
N LYS A 79 -9.69 27.61 17.17
CA LYS A 79 -8.83 28.03 18.28
C LYS A 79 -7.39 27.68 17.98
N MET A 80 -6.47 28.54 18.41
CA MET A 80 -5.04 28.37 18.22
C MET A 80 -4.43 27.55 19.35
N VAL A 81 -3.47 26.69 19.01
CA VAL A 81 -2.61 26.02 19.99
C VAL A 81 -1.43 26.95 20.32
N ASP A 82 -1.41 27.47 21.55
CA ASP A 82 -0.45 28.50 21.99
C ASP A 82 0.49 28.06 23.13
N THR A 83 0.29 26.86 23.68
CA THR A 83 0.99 26.28 24.85
C THR A 83 0.83 27.03 26.19
N CYS A 84 0.16 28.19 26.21
CA CYS A 84 0.08 29.09 27.37
C CYS A 84 -1.37 29.45 27.77
N ALA A 85 -2.37 28.81 27.15
CA ALA A 85 -3.79 29.01 27.45
C ALA A 85 -4.22 30.49 27.34
N ALA A 86 -3.80 31.13 26.26
CA ALA A 86 -3.99 32.54 25.90
C ALA A 86 -3.40 33.55 26.89
N GLU A 87 -2.42 33.17 27.72
CA GLU A 87 -1.66 34.13 28.53
C GLU A 87 -0.86 35.11 27.65
N PHE A 88 -0.38 34.64 26.49
CA PHE A 88 0.37 35.42 25.52
C PHE A 88 -0.19 35.26 24.12
N GLU A 89 -0.01 36.28 23.28
CA GLU A 89 -0.33 36.21 21.86
C GLU A 89 0.63 35.23 21.15
N SER A 90 0.07 34.25 20.46
CA SER A 90 0.83 33.26 19.68
C SER A 90 0.69 33.57 18.19
N GLU A 91 1.80 33.43 17.47
CA GLU A 91 1.82 33.53 16.00
C GLU A 91 1.86 32.13 15.34
N THR A 92 1.69 31.06 16.13
CA THR A 92 1.78 29.68 15.64
C THR A 92 0.51 29.31 14.89
N PRO A 93 0.55 29.06 13.58
CA PRO A 93 -0.66 28.89 12.78
C PRO A 93 -1.21 27.46 12.87
N TYR A 94 -1.45 26.99 14.09
CA TYR A 94 -1.93 25.66 14.44
C TYR A 94 -3.32 25.78 15.06
N TYR A 95 -4.32 25.31 14.32
CA TYR A 95 -5.73 25.43 14.67
C TYR A 95 -6.43 24.09 14.88
N TYR A 96 -7.47 24.11 15.72
CA TYR A 96 -8.47 23.05 15.87
C TYR A 96 -9.87 23.66 15.96
N SER A 97 -10.89 22.93 15.53
CA SER A 97 -12.27 23.40 15.53
C SER A 97 -12.96 23.16 16.88
N THR A 98 -13.87 24.06 17.23
CA THR A 98 -14.77 23.91 18.38
C THR A 98 -16.03 24.74 18.17
N TYR A 99 -17.10 24.45 18.92
CA TYR A 99 -18.36 25.21 18.87
C TYR A 99 -18.43 26.23 20.01
N GLU A 100 -17.46 27.14 20.04
CA GLU A 100 -17.40 28.31 20.93
C GLU A 100 -17.76 29.60 20.19
N GLU A 101 -17.37 30.76 20.73
CA GLU A 101 -17.83 32.07 20.24
C GLU A 101 -16.81 32.77 19.33
N GLU A 102 -15.53 32.77 19.70
CA GLU A 102 -14.49 33.52 19.00
C GLU A 102 -13.66 32.63 18.08
N ASN A 103 -13.49 33.07 16.83
CA ASN A 103 -12.65 32.45 15.83
C ASN A 103 -11.29 33.17 15.72
N GLU A 104 -10.21 32.43 15.97
CA GLU A 104 -8.83 32.91 15.99
C GLU A 104 -8.10 32.67 14.66
N SER A 105 -8.64 31.81 13.78
CA SER A 105 -8.08 31.65 12.44
C SER A 105 -8.53 32.77 11.50
N ALA A 106 -7.62 33.69 11.19
CA ALA A 106 -7.87 34.80 10.30
C ALA A 106 -7.58 34.44 8.83
N VAL A 107 -8.54 34.73 7.93
CA VAL A 107 -8.34 34.60 6.48
C VAL A 107 -7.47 35.74 5.98
N THR A 108 -6.39 35.42 5.27
CA THR A 108 -5.48 36.44 4.74
C THR A 108 -5.92 36.90 3.34
N ALA A 109 -5.28 37.95 2.81
CA ALA A 109 -5.56 38.44 1.46
C ALA A 109 -4.88 37.61 0.36
N ARG A 110 -4.01 36.65 0.72
CA ARG A 110 -3.29 35.79 -0.24
C ARG A 110 -4.22 34.70 -0.73
N GLU A 111 -4.14 34.37 -2.01
CA GLU A 111 -4.80 33.18 -2.54
C GLU A 111 -4.24 31.93 -1.86
N SER A 112 -5.12 31.07 -1.36
CA SER A 112 -4.75 29.87 -0.61
C SER A 112 -5.03 28.59 -1.38
N VAL A 113 -4.22 27.56 -1.16
CA VAL A 113 -4.42 26.20 -1.66
C VAL A 113 -4.44 25.26 -0.47
N VAL A 114 -5.46 24.40 -0.41
CA VAL A 114 -5.57 23.37 0.63
C VAL A 114 -4.96 22.07 0.13
N VAL A 115 -4.17 21.42 0.98
CA VAL A 115 -3.68 20.05 0.78
C VAL A 115 -4.27 19.16 1.87
N LEU A 116 -4.96 18.09 1.46
CA LEU A 116 -5.45 17.08 2.40
C LEU A 116 -4.35 16.07 2.69
N GLY A 117 -4.02 15.88 3.97
CA GLY A 117 -3.07 14.88 4.43
C GLY A 117 -3.60 13.45 4.35
N SER A 118 -2.84 12.50 4.88
CA SER A 118 -3.18 11.07 4.82
C SER A 118 -4.02 10.55 5.97
N GLY A 119 -4.11 11.30 7.07
CA GLY A 119 -4.69 10.82 8.32
C GLY A 119 -3.80 9.77 9.00
N PRO A 120 -4.36 8.93 9.87
CA PRO A 120 -3.57 7.99 10.67
C PRO A 120 -2.86 6.95 9.78
N ILE A 121 -1.62 6.63 10.14
CA ILE A 121 -0.82 5.60 9.46
C ILE A 121 -1.47 4.22 9.63
N ARG A 122 -1.58 3.50 8.52
CA ARG A 122 -2.05 2.11 8.46
C ARG A 122 -1.31 1.35 7.36
N ILE A 123 -1.36 0.03 7.39
CA ILE A 123 -0.78 -0.80 6.31
C ILE A 123 -1.39 -0.35 4.97
N GLY A 124 -0.54 -0.06 3.99
CA GLY A 124 -0.92 0.49 2.69
C GLY A 124 -1.04 2.01 2.61
N GLN A 125 -1.11 2.72 3.75
CA GLN A 125 -1.07 4.19 3.86
C GLN A 125 -0.10 4.62 4.96
N GLY A 126 1.17 4.71 4.60
CA GLY A 126 2.26 5.09 5.51
C GLY A 126 2.75 6.52 5.33
N ILE A 127 3.97 6.74 5.81
CA ILE A 127 4.69 8.02 5.80
C ILE A 127 5.02 8.51 4.40
N GLU A 128 4.92 7.65 3.38
CA GLU A 128 5.22 7.98 1.99
C GLU A 128 4.25 9.04 1.44
N PHE A 129 3.00 9.02 1.91
CA PHE A 129 1.98 10.03 1.58
C PHE A 129 2.17 11.33 2.37
N ASP A 130 2.68 11.25 3.60
CA ASP A 130 3.07 12.42 4.38
C ASP A 130 4.23 13.17 3.71
N TYR A 131 5.25 12.43 3.23
CA TYR A 131 6.34 12.98 2.43
C TYR A 131 5.83 13.76 1.21
N ALA A 132 4.90 13.17 0.44
CA ALA A 132 4.31 13.84 -0.72
C ALA A 132 3.52 15.11 -0.33
N THR A 133 2.79 15.05 0.79
CA THR A 133 2.02 16.18 1.33
C THR A 133 2.93 17.34 1.73
N VAL A 134 4.01 17.07 2.48
CA VAL A 134 5.01 18.08 2.87
C VAL A 134 5.65 18.74 1.65
N HIS A 135 6.09 17.95 0.67
CA HIS A 135 6.69 18.47 -0.55
C HIS A 135 5.70 19.28 -1.42
N SER A 136 4.41 18.95 -1.38
CA SER A 136 3.36 19.73 -2.02
C SER A 136 3.19 21.09 -1.34
N VAL A 137 3.19 21.13 -0.02
CA VAL A 137 3.04 22.38 0.75
C VAL A 137 4.18 23.33 0.45
N TRP A 138 5.42 22.83 0.44
CA TRP A 138 6.57 23.65 0.06
C TRP A 138 6.47 24.18 -1.37
N ALA A 139 6.00 23.36 -2.32
CA ALA A 139 5.80 23.79 -3.70
C ALA A 139 4.71 24.87 -3.84
N ILE A 140 3.63 24.80 -3.06
CA ILE A 140 2.58 25.82 -3.01
C ILE A 140 3.16 27.15 -2.52
N LYS A 141 3.95 27.11 -1.44
CA LYS A 141 4.63 28.30 -0.88
C LYS A 141 5.61 28.90 -1.89
N GLU A 142 6.41 28.07 -2.55
CA GLU A 142 7.33 28.47 -3.63
C GLU A 142 6.60 29.13 -4.81
N ALA A 143 5.35 28.71 -5.09
CA ALA A 143 4.50 29.31 -6.11
C ALA A 143 3.78 30.59 -5.64
N GLY A 144 3.99 31.03 -4.40
CA GLY A 144 3.47 32.29 -3.86
C GLY A 144 2.10 32.21 -3.17
N TYR A 145 1.45 31.05 -3.18
CA TYR A 145 0.16 30.82 -2.52
C TYR A 145 0.32 30.62 -1.01
N GLU A 146 -0.73 30.92 -0.25
CA GLU A 146 -0.85 30.50 1.14
C GLU A 146 -1.14 28.99 1.18
N ALA A 147 -0.25 28.22 1.80
CA ALA A 147 -0.40 26.77 1.87
C ALA A 147 -1.10 26.35 3.16
N ILE A 148 -2.27 25.71 3.01
CA ILE A 148 -3.11 25.25 4.12
C ILE A 148 -3.09 23.72 4.15
N ILE A 149 -2.78 23.12 5.29
CA ILE A 149 -2.85 21.66 5.50
C ILE A 149 -4.04 21.33 6.37
N ILE A 150 -4.77 20.29 6.00
CA ILE A 150 -5.74 19.62 6.88
C ILE A 150 -5.25 18.20 7.10
N ASN A 151 -4.91 17.84 8.33
CA ASN A 151 -4.47 16.49 8.69
C ASN A 151 -4.60 16.26 10.21
N ASN A 152 -4.78 15.02 10.66
CA ASN A 152 -4.97 14.70 12.08
C ASN A 152 -4.02 13.62 12.60
N ASN A 153 -2.89 13.40 11.93
CA ASN A 153 -1.91 12.42 12.37
C ASN A 153 -0.81 13.07 13.22
N PRO A 154 -0.74 12.84 14.53
CA PRO A 154 0.23 13.50 15.39
C PRO A 154 1.69 13.07 15.16
N GLU A 155 1.93 11.98 14.41
CA GLU A 155 3.27 11.43 14.19
C GLU A 155 3.98 12.04 12.97
N THR A 156 3.31 12.92 12.23
CA THR A 156 3.73 13.34 10.88
C THR A 156 4.39 14.72 10.81
N VAL A 157 5.20 14.93 9.77
CA VAL A 157 5.84 16.23 9.51
C VAL A 157 4.84 17.21 8.89
N SER A 158 3.81 16.73 8.17
CA SER A 158 2.75 17.62 7.67
C SER A 158 1.95 18.30 8.78
N THR A 159 1.89 17.71 9.97
CA THR A 159 1.25 18.30 11.16
C THR A 159 2.22 19.08 12.04
N ASP A 160 3.43 19.34 11.57
CA ASP A 160 4.32 20.34 12.15
C ASP A 160 3.89 21.73 11.66
N PHE A 161 3.61 22.64 12.60
CA PHE A 161 3.15 24.00 12.30
C PHE A 161 4.17 24.82 11.48
N SER A 162 5.45 24.41 11.44
CA SER A 162 6.49 25.07 10.63
C SER A 162 6.43 24.69 9.14
N THR A 163 5.67 23.65 8.77
CA THR A 163 5.60 23.14 7.40
C THR A 163 4.72 24.03 6.50
N SER A 164 3.53 24.38 6.97
CA SER A 164 2.51 25.16 6.23
C SER A 164 2.42 26.60 6.69
N ASP A 165 1.66 27.42 5.95
CA ASP A 165 1.27 28.74 6.44
C ASP A 165 0.11 28.63 7.45
N LYS A 166 -0.76 27.62 7.31
CA LYS A 166 -1.77 27.22 8.30
C LYS A 166 -1.94 25.72 8.37
N LEU A 167 -2.01 25.21 9.60
CA LEU A 167 -2.31 23.83 9.92
C LEU A 167 -3.66 23.76 10.63
N TYR A 168 -4.59 23.01 10.04
CA TYR A 168 -5.83 22.61 10.68
C TYR A 168 -5.72 21.15 11.11
N PHE A 169 -5.62 20.92 12.42
CA PHE A 169 -5.54 19.58 12.99
C PHE A 169 -6.94 18.99 13.15
N GLU A 170 -7.57 18.70 12.01
CA GLU A 170 -8.97 18.31 11.90
C GLU A 170 -9.14 16.92 11.32
N PRO A 171 -10.20 16.18 11.69
CA PRO A 171 -10.51 14.92 11.05
C PRO A 171 -10.69 15.08 9.54
N LEU A 172 -10.20 14.11 8.76
CA LEU A 172 -10.40 14.07 7.32
C LEU A 172 -11.78 13.53 6.95
N THR A 173 -12.82 14.26 7.33
CA THR A 173 -14.21 14.00 6.93
C THR A 173 -14.73 15.11 6.03
N ILE A 174 -15.79 14.84 5.29
CA ILE A 174 -16.40 15.86 4.41
C ILE A 174 -16.92 17.05 5.22
N GLU A 175 -17.43 16.82 6.41
CA GLU A 175 -17.93 17.86 7.30
C GLU A 175 -16.81 18.83 7.70
N ASP A 176 -15.75 18.31 8.31
CA ASP A 176 -14.67 19.10 8.91
C ASP A 176 -13.85 19.81 7.82
N VAL A 177 -13.56 19.12 6.71
CA VAL A 177 -12.86 19.72 5.56
C VAL A 177 -13.67 20.85 4.95
N MET A 178 -15.00 20.70 4.83
CA MET A 178 -15.85 21.78 4.32
C MET A 178 -15.92 22.98 5.26
N HIS A 179 -15.79 22.80 6.58
CA HIS A 179 -15.73 23.94 7.51
C HIS A 179 -14.49 24.79 7.28
N VAL A 180 -13.34 24.15 7.04
CA VAL A 180 -12.09 24.87 6.73
C VAL A 180 -12.24 25.58 5.38
N ILE A 181 -12.77 24.91 4.37
CA ILE A 181 -12.96 25.47 3.02
C ILE A 181 -13.96 26.64 3.02
N ASP A 182 -15.06 26.55 3.78
CA ASP A 182 -16.05 27.61 3.90
C ASP A 182 -15.46 28.88 4.53
N LEU A 183 -14.54 28.72 5.49
CA LEU A 183 -13.80 29.81 6.11
C LEU A 183 -12.75 30.40 5.15
N GLU A 184 -11.82 29.57 4.69
CA GLU A 184 -10.61 29.99 3.98
C GLU A 184 -10.83 30.31 2.49
N LYS A 185 -11.89 29.77 1.88
CA LYS A 185 -12.25 29.95 0.47
C LYS A 185 -11.06 29.77 -0.49
N PRO A 186 -10.35 28.64 -0.44
CA PRO A 186 -9.15 28.40 -1.25
C PRO A 186 -9.47 28.38 -2.74
N VAL A 187 -8.45 28.67 -3.57
CA VAL A 187 -8.55 28.58 -5.03
C VAL A 187 -8.83 27.14 -5.49
N GLY A 188 -8.44 26.17 -4.68
CA GLY A 188 -8.77 24.77 -4.83
C GLY A 188 -8.07 23.86 -3.83
N VAL A 189 -8.34 22.56 -3.95
CA VAL A 189 -7.89 21.52 -3.02
C VAL A 189 -7.10 20.46 -3.79
N ILE A 190 -5.96 20.06 -3.24
CA ILE A 190 -5.15 18.93 -3.72
C ILE A 190 -5.45 17.71 -2.85
N VAL A 191 -5.86 16.62 -3.50
CA VAL A 191 -6.29 15.36 -2.85
C VAL A 191 -5.40 14.17 -3.21
N GLN A 192 -4.53 14.31 -4.20
CA GLN A 192 -3.77 13.23 -4.83
C GLN A 192 -2.55 12.78 -4.00
N PHE A 193 -2.19 13.49 -2.94
CA PHE A 193 -0.99 13.22 -2.15
C PHE A 193 -1.27 12.58 -0.79
N GLY A 194 -2.48 12.76 -0.22
CA GLY A 194 -2.91 12.14 1.03
C GLY A 194 -3.32 10.66 0.93
N GLY A 195 -3.09 10.01 -0.21
CA GLY A 195 -3.53 8.63 -0.45
C GLY A 195 -5.06 8.50 -0.43
N GLN A 196 -5.57 7.31 -0.12
CA GLN A 196 -6.99 7.00 -0.27
C GLN A 196 -7.92 7.86 0.59
N THR A 197 -7.51 8.23 1.81
CA THR A 197 -8.32 9.03 2.73
C THR A 197 -8.74 10.35 2.08
N ALA A 198 -7.79 11.05 1.46
CA ALA A 198 -8.04 12.30 0.75
C ALA A 198 -8.82 12.09 -0.56
N ILE A 199 -8.48 11.04 -1.34
CA ILE A 199 -9.16 10.72 -2.60
C ILE A 199 -10.65 10.45 -2.39
N ASN A 200 -11.01 9.72 -1.32
CA ASN A 200 -12.40 9.38 -1.02
C ASN A 200 -13.29 10.62 -0.78
N LEU A 201 -12.71 11.75 -0.37
CA LEU A 201 -13.45 12.99 -0.14
C LEU A 201 -13.67 13.79 -1.43
N ALA A 202 -12.91 13.53 -2.49
CA ALA A 202 -12.83 14.40 -3.65
C ALA A 202 -14.18 14.57 -4.37
N ALA A 203 -14.92 13.47 -4.58
CA ALA A 203 -16.24 13.51 -5.24
C ALA A 203 -17.26 14.33 -4.44
N GLU A 204 -17.26 14.16 -3.12
CA GLU A 204 -18.16 14.87 -2.21
C GLU A 204 -17.83 16.36 -2.09
N LEU A 205 -16.55 16.71 -2.12
CA LEU A 205 -16.08 18.10 -2.15
C LEU A 205 -16.50 18.78 -3.45
N ALA A 206 -16.26 18.15 -4.60
CA ALA A 206 -16.67 18.70 -5.89
C ALA A 206 -18.19 18.88 -6.02
N ALA A 207 -18.98 17.93 -5.50
CA ALA A 207 -20.44 18.03 -5.45
C ALA A 207 -20.94 19.23 -4.61
N ARG A 208 -20.08 19.79 -3.74
CA ARG A 208 -20.32 20.99 -2.93
C ARG A 208 -19.68 22.26 -3.53
N GLY A 209 -19.19 22.18 -4.76
CA GLY A 209 -18.62 23.32 -5.50
C GLY A 209 -17.14 23.58 -5.24
N VAL A 210 -16.46 22.69 -4.53
CA VAL A 210 -15.00 22.79 -4.30
C VAL A 210 -14.25 22.42 -5.56
N ARG A 211 -13.30 23.26 -5.97
CA ARG A 211 -12.43 22.97 -7.11
C ARG A 211 -11.31 22.01 -6.69
N ILE A 212 -11.35 20.78 -7.18
CA ILE A 212 -10.23 19.84 -7.07
C ILE A 212 -9.16 20.23 -8.11
N LEU A 213 -7.92 20.44 -7.68
CA LEU A 213 -6.80 20.80 -8.54
C LEU A 213 -6.07 19.55 -9.02
N GLY A 214 -5.48 19.59 -10.22
CA GLY A 214 -4.73 18.48 -10.82
C GLY A 214 -5.59 17.57 -11.69
N THR A 215 -5.29 16.26 -11.70
CA THR A 215 -6.09 15.27 -12.43
C THR A 215 -7.57 15.37 -12.03
N SER A 216 -8.44 15.47 -13.03
CA SER A 216 -9.88 15.66 -12.82
C SER A 216 -10.51 14.43 -12.16
N LEU A 217 -11.62 14.61 -11.43
CA LEU A 217 -12.37 13.50 -10.85
C LEU A 217 -12.85 12.49 -11.90
N GLU A 218 -13.25 12.98 -13.08
CA GLU A 218 -13.64 12.12 -14.20
C GLU A 218 -12.48 11.24 -14.65
N ASP A 219 -11.26 11.80 -14.73
CA ASP A 219 -10.07 11.06 -15.16
C ASP A 219 -9.51 10.15 -14.06
N LEU A 220 -9.67 10.52 -12.78
CA LEU A 220 -9.41 9.62 -11.64
C LEU A 220 -10.31 8.39 -11.73
N ASP A 221 -11.61 8.61 -11.89
CA ASP A 221 -12.62 7.56 -12.01
C ASP A 221 -12.43 6.72 -13.27
N ARG A 222 -12.01 7.30 -14.41
CA ARG A 222 -11.64 6.55 -15.62
C ARG A 222 -10.45 5.61 -15.42
N ALA A 223 -9.57 5.87 -14.46
CA ALA A 223 -8.42 5.03 -14.15
C ALA A 223 -8.72 3.98 -13.06
N GLU A 224 -9.54 4.32 -12.07
CA GLU A 224 -9.90 3.43 -10.95
C GLU A 224 -11.08 2.50 -11.27
N ASP A 225 -12.06 2.94 -12.08
CA ASP A 225 -13.15 2.09 -12.55
C ASP A 225 -12.67 1.13 -13.62
N ARG A 226 -12.93 -0.16 -13.42
CA ARG A 226 -12.40 -1.21 -14.28
C ARG A 226 -12.92 -1.12 -15.70
N ASP A 227 -14.23 -0.94 -15.90
CA ASP A 227 -14.82 -0.95 -17.24
C ASP A 227 -14.34 0.27 -18.05
N LYS A 228 -14.27 1.44 -17.40
CA LYS A 228 -13.74 2.66 -18.02
C LYS A 228 -12.25 2.54 -18.33
N PHE A 229 -11.49 1.95 -17.41
CA PHE A 229 -10.06 1.73 -17.61
C PHE A 229 -9.79 0.75 -18.74
N GLU A 230 -10.56 -0.34 -18.84
CA GLU A 230 -10.45 -1.30 -19.93
C GLU A 230 -10.76 -0.68 -21.29
N GLN A 231 -11.78 0.18 -21.36
CA GLN A 231 -12.09 0.94 -22.57
C GLN A 231 -10.93 1.89 -22.93
N ALA A 232 -10.38 2.62 -21.95
CA ALA A 232 -9.25 3.51 -22.17
C ALA A 232 -8.01 2.77 -22.69
N LEU A 233 -7.69 1.59 -22.15
CA LEU A 233 -6.60 0.75 -22.66
C LEU A 233 -6.85 0.28 -24.09
N SER A 234 -8.09 -0.12 -24.42
CA SER A 234 -8.48 -0.52 -25.78
C SER A 234 -8.32 0.64 -26.77
N ASP A 235 -8.78 1.83 -26.42
CA ASP A 235 -8.69 3.03 -27.26
C ASP A 235 -7.23 3.44 -27.51
N LEU A 236 -6.35 3.21 -26.52
CA LEU A 236 -4.92 3.47 -26.60
C LEU A 236 -4.11 2.33 -27.27
N GLY A 237 -4.75 1.20 -27.58
CA GLY A 237 -4.08 0.01 -28.13
C GLY A 237 -3.07 -0.61 -27.18
N ILE A 238 -3.31 -0.52 -25.86
CA ILE A 238 -2.42 -1.05 -24.83
C ILE A 238 -2.96 -2.39 -24.32
N PRO A 239 -2.15 -3.47 -24.31
CA PRO A 239 -2.60 -4.78 -23.88
C PRO A 239 -2.83 -4.83 -22.35
N LYS A 240 -3.87 -5.58 -21.98
CA LYS A 240 -4.22 -5.93 -20.59
C LYS A 240 -4.42 -7.44 -20.44
N PRO A 241 -4.33 -7.99 -19.21
CA PRO A 241 -4.77 -9.35 -18.95
C PRO A 241 -6.25 -9.53 -19.34
N GLN A 242 -6.60 -10.70 -19.86
CA GLN A 242 -8.00 -11.05 -20.10
C GLN A 242 -8.73 -11.16 -18.76
N GLY A 243 -9.89 -10.52 -18.61
CA GLY A 243 -10.68 -10.57 -17.39
C GLY A 243 -12.15 -10.33 -17.65
N LYS A 244 -13.01 -10.83 -16.76
CA LYS A 244 -14.46 -10.60 -16.76
C LYS A 244 -15.02 -10.53 -15.34
N THR A 245 -16.18 -9.90 -15.23
CA THR A 245 -16.93 -9.75 -13.98
C THR A 245 -17.94 -10.90 -13.82
N ALA A 246 -17.97 -11.52 -12.64
CA ALA A 246 -18.90 -12.58 -12.27
C ALA A 246 -19.84 -12.14 -11.14
N PHE A 247 -21.13 -12.42 -11.29
CA PHE A 247 -22.16 -12.13 -10.29
C PHE A 247 -22.69 -13.39 -9.59
N SER A 248 -22.29 -14.58 -10.06
CA SER A 248 -22.69 -15.88 -9.48
C SER A 248 -21.51 -16.87 -9.51
N VAL A 249 -21.62 -17.94 -8.73
CA VAL A 249 -20.61 -19.00 -8.67
C VAL A 249 -20.50 -19.72 -10.02
N GLU A 250 -21.64 -19.99 -10.65
CA GLU A 250 -21.73 -20.66 -11.95
C GLU A 250 -21.08 -19.81 -13.05
N GLU A 251 -21.32 -18.50 -13.02
CA GLU A 251 -20.68 -17.56 -13.93
C GLU A 251 -19.18 -17.47 -13.69
N ALA A 252 -18.74 -17.43 -12.43
CA ALA A 252 -17.32 -17.40 -12.07
C ALA A 252 -16.57 -18.62 -12.63
N VAL A 253 -17.14 -19.82 -12.47
CA VAL A 253 -16.56 -21.06 -13.01
C VAL A 253 -16.51 -21.04 -14.53
N ARG A 254 -17.56 -20.56 -15.20
CA ARG A 254 -17.59 -20.44 -16.67
C ARG A 254 -16.51 -19.48 -17.16
N ILE A 255 -16.40 -18.31 -16.55
CA ILE A 255 -15.40 -17.29 -16.89
C ILE A 255 -13.99 -17.84 -16.68
N ALA A 256 -13.72 -18.49 -15.54
CA ALA A 256 -12.40 -19.06 -15.25
C ALA A 256 -12.01 -20.19 -16.22
N LYS A 257 -12.98 -20.98 -16.71
CA LYS A 257 -12.75 -22.00 -17.76
C LYS A 257 -12.45 -21.37 -19.12
N GLU A 258 -13.12 -20.29 -19.46
CA GLU A 258 -12.91 -19.55 -20.72
C GLU A 258 -11.53 -18.87 -20.75
N ILE A 259 -11.16 -18.20 -19.66
CA ILE A 259 -9.85 -17.53 -19.49
C ILE A 259 -8.72 -18.57 -19.32
N GLY A 260 -9.02 -19.70 -18.68
CA GLY A 260 -8.08 -20.74 -18.29
C GLY A 260 -7.40 -20.44 -16.95
N TYR A 261 -7.12 -21.49 -16.17
CA TYR A 261 -6.37 -21.41 -14.92
C TYR A 261 -4.85 -21.28 -15.15
N PRO A 262 -4.09 -20.69 -14.21
CA PRO A 262 -4.56 -20.01 -13.00
C PRO A 262 -5.26 -18.66 -13.28
N VAL A 263 -6.19 -18.29 -12.39
CA VAL A 263 -6.90 -17.00 -12.42
C VAL A 263 -6.73 -16.25 -11.10
N LEU A 264 -6.71 -14.93 -11.17
CA LEU A 264 -6.74 -14.04 -10.01
C LEU A 264 -8.19 -13.64 -9.75
N VAL A 265 -8.69 -13.93 -8.56
CA VAL A 265 -10.04 -13.58 -8.14
C VAL A 265 -9.98 -12.45 -7.12
N ARG A 266 -10.82 -11.42 -7.32
CA ARG A 266 -10.90 -10.27 -6.40
C ARG A 266 -12.33 -9.74 -6.28
N PRO A 267 -12.77 -9.33 -5.09
CA PRO A 267 -14.02 -8.59 -4.93
C PRO A 267 -13.90 -7.20 -5.57
N SER A 268 -15.00 -6.63 -6.08
CA SER A 268 -14.98 -5.32 -6.73
C SER A 268 -14.83 -4.11 -5.79
N TYR A 269 -14.90 -4.30 -4.47
CA TYR A 269 -15.02 -3.23 -3.47
C TYR A 269 -13.82 -3.08 -2.53
N VAL A 270 -12.73 -3.81 -2.77
CA VAL A 270 -11.59 -3.90 -1.86
C VAL A 270 -10.36 -3.15 -2.38
N LEU A 271 -9.61 -2.57 -1.44
CA LEU A 271 -8.33 -1.90 -1.69
C LEU A 271 -7.18 -2.71 -1.07
N GLY A 272 -5.95 -2.51 -1.56
CA GLY A 272 -4.74 -3.16 -1.02
C GLY A 272 -4.70 -4.68 -1.19
N GLY A 273 -5.46 -5.20 -2.16
CA GLY A 273 -5.56 -6.61 -2.47
C GLY A 273 -6.21 -7.50 -1.41
N ARG A 274 -6.98 -6.89 -0.50
CA ARG A 274 -7.70 -7.61 0.55
C ARG A 274 -8.68 -8.63 -0.04
N ALA A 275 -8.64 -9.87 0.46
CA ALA A 275 -9.45 -10.97 -0.07
C ALA A 275 -9.23 -11.30 -1.57
N MET A 276 -8.07 -10.92 -2.13
CA MET A 276 -7.62 -11.44 -3.43
C MET A 276 -6.99 -12.82 -3.25
N GLU A 277 -7.23 -13.71 -4.21
CA GLU A 277 -6.65 -15.05 -4.22
C GLU A 277 -6.25 -15.48 -5.64
N ILE A 278 -5.14 -16.22 -5.75
CA ILE A 278 -4.74 -16.85 -7.00
C ILE A 278 -5.23 -18.29 -6.96
N VAL A 279 -6.10 -18.61 -7.91
CA VAL A 279 -6.82 -19.87 -7.98
C VAL A 279 -6.26 -20.69 -9.13
N TYR A 280 -5.82 -21.92 -8.84
CA TYR A 280 -5.15 -22.79 -9.83
C TYR A 280 -6.08 -23.84 -10.43
N GLN A 281 -7.25 -24.06 -9.82
CA GLN A 281 -8.20 -25.07 -10.23
C GLN A 281 -9.63 -24.74 -9.76
N GLU A 282 -10.63 -25.33 -10.40
CA GLU A 282 -12.05 -25.10 -10.13
C GLU A 282 -12.45 -25.34 -8.67
N LYS A 283 -11.90 -26.37 -8.03
CA LYS A 283 -12.20 -26.67 -6.61
C LYS A 283 -11.82 -25.51 -5.68
N GLU A 284 -10.72 -24.82 -5.97
CA GLU A 284 -10.26 -23.66 -5.19
C GLU A 284 -11.17 -22.45 -5.46
N LEU A 285 -11.63 -22.27 -6.71
CA LEU A 285 -12.58 -21.21 -7.06
C LEU A 285 -13.90 -21.35 -6.28
N LEU A 286 -14.44 -22.56 -6.22
CA LEU A 286 -15.69 -22.83 -5.50
C LEU A 286 -15.55 -22.52 -4.01
N HIS A 287 -14.43 -22.94 -3.40
CA HIS A 287 -14.14 -22.63 -2.00
C HIS A 287 -14.02 -21.12 -1.75
N TYR A 288 -13.29 -20.40 -2.61
CA TYR A 288 -13.21 -18.95 -2.55
C TYR A 288 -14.60 -18.31 -2.61
N MET A 289 -15.41 -18.68 -3.59
CA MET A 289 -16.75 -18.12 -3.77
C MET A 289 -17.67 -18.40 -2.57
N GLU A 290 -17.60 -19.60 -1.98
CA GLU A 290 -18.40 -19.95 -0.80
C GLU A 290 -18.04 -19.15 0.46
N HIS A 291 -16.76 -18.81 0.63
CA HIS A 291 -16.25 -18.16 1.85
C HIS A 291 -16.11 -16.65 1.73
N ALA A 292 -15.66 -16.13 0.58
CA ALA A 292 -15.41 -14.70 0.37
C ALA A 292 -16.67 -13.92 -0.04
N VAL A 293 -17.55 -14.51 -0.86
CA VAL A 293 -18.74 -13.80 -1.39
C VAL A 293 -19.90 -13.77 -0.40
N LYS A 294 -20.01 -14.75 0.52
CA LYS A 294 -21.03 -14.74 1.58
C LYS A 294 -20.96 -13.52 2.52
N VAL A 295 -19.81 -12.84 2.58
CA VAL A 295 -19.62 -11.65 3.42
C VAL A 295 -20.37 -10.44 2.86
N ASN A 296 -20.58 -10.36 1.53
CA ASN A 296 -21.45 -9.34 0.92
C ASN A 296 -21.94 -9.75 -0.49
N PRO A 297 -23.14 -10.31 -0.62
CA PRO A 297 -23.66 -10.84 -1.89
C PRO A 297 -24.05 -9.78 -2.93
N GLN A 298 -23.97 -8.49 -2.61
CA GLN A 298 -24.35 -7.41 -3.54
C GLN A 298 -23.23 -6.92 -4.44
N HIS A 299 -21.99 -7.41 -4.26
CA HIS A 299 -20.85 -6.96 -5.06
C HIS A 299 -20.30 -8.08 -5.97
N PRO A 300 -19.98 -7.76 -7.23
CA PRO A 300 -19.42 -8.72 -8.15
C PRO A 300 -17.98 -9.14 -7.79
N VAL A 301 -17.56 -10.29 -8.33
CA VAL A 301 -16.18 -10.81 -8.27
C VAL A 301 -15.54 -10.66 -9.64
N LEU A 302 -14.37 -10.03 -9.70
CA LEU A 302 -13.56 -9.91 -10.90
C LEU A 302 -12.65 -11.14 -11.01
N ILE A 303 -12.57 -11.70 -12.22
CA ILE A 303 -11.73 -12.84 -12.54
C ILE A 303 -10.82 -12.46 -13.69
N ASP A 304 -9.54 -12.32 -13.40
CA ASP A 304 -8.49 -11.95 -14.34
C ASP A 304 -7.56 -13.15 -14.62
N ARG A 305 -7.02 -13.26 -15.83
CA ARG A 305 -5.95 -14.20 -16.15
C ARG A 305 -4.75 -13.89 -15.26
N TYR A 306 -4.30 -14.87 -14.49
CA TYR A 306 -3.08 -14.70 -13.71
C TYR A 306 -1.87 -14.87 -14.63
N LEU A 307 -1.13 -13.78 -14.82
CA LEU A 307 0.12 -13.77 -15.59
C LEU A 307 1.29 -14.01 -14.62
N ILE A 308 1.93 -15.19 -14.73
CA ILE A 308 3.13 -15.54 -13.96
C ILE A 308 4.32 -14.81 -14.58
N GLY A 309 4.38 -13.50 -14.35
CA GLY A 309 5.35 -12.61 -14.94
C GLY A 309 6.07 -11.77 -13.90
N LYS A 310 7.04 -10.99 -14.36
CA LYS A 310 7.75 -10.06 -13.51
C LYS A 310 6.99 -8.74 -13.39
N GLU A 311 6.76 -8.29 -12.17
CA GLU A 311 6.09 -7.03 -11.92
C GLU A 311 7.06 -5.85 -12.05
N ILE A 312 6.58 -4.76 -12.64
CA ILE A 312 7.35 -3.57 -12.96
C ILE A 312 6.51 -2.37 -12.54
N GLU A 313 7.13 -1.42 -11.87
CA GLU A 313 6.45 -0.23 -11.35
C GLU A 313 7.11 1.03 -11.90
N VAL A 314 6.29 1.98 -12.35
CA VAL A 314 6.74 3.25 -12.92
C VAL A 314 5.97 4.39 -12.29
N ASP A 315 6.70 5.34 -11.71
CA ASP A 315 6.16 6.63 -11.32
C ASP A 315 6.51 7.68 -12.37
N ALA A 316 5.58 8.58 -12.64
CA ALA A 316 5.76 9.67 -13.59
C ALA A 316 5.04 10.94 -13.13
N VAL A 317 5.43 12.07 -13.73
CA VAL A 317 4.75 13.37 -13.58
C VAL A 317 4.30 13.82 -14.96
N SER A 318 3.07 14.31 -15.09
CA SER A 318 2.56 14.88 -16.34
C SER A 318 1.90 16.23 -16.13
N ASP A 319 2.08 17.15 -17.09
CA ASP A 319 1.39 18.44 -17.17
C ASP A 319 0.25 18.46 -18.20
N GLY A 320 -0.21 17.27 -18.61
CA GLY A 320 -1.18 17.05 -19.67
C GLY A 320 -0.58 16.98 -21.08
N GLU A 321 0.62 17.52 -21.30
CA GLU A 321 1.29 17.56 -22.62
C GLU A 321 2.60 16.78 -22.63
N ALA A 322 3.44 17.01 -21.63
CA ALA A 322 4.70 16.35 -21.38
C ALA A 322 4.56 15.32 -20.24
N VAL A 323 5.46 14.33 -20.26
CA VAL A 323 5.47 13.23 -19.28
C VAL A 323 6.90 12.95 -18.86
N LEU A 324 7.24 13.28 -17.61
CA LEU A 324 8.53 13.01 -17.00
C LEU A 324 8.49 11.64 -16.30
N ILE A 325 9.40 10.74 -16.68
CA ILE A 325 9.57 9.44 -16.02
C ILE A 325 10.96 9.43 -15.34
N PRO A 326 11.04 9.57 -14.01
CA PRO A 326 12.33 9.59 -13.32
C PRO A 326 13.05 8.24 -13.32
N GLY A 327 12.30 7.14 -13.39
CA GLY A 327 12.86 5.80 -13.38
C GLY A 327 11.83 4.69 -13.53
N ILE A 328 12.33 3.48 -13.78
CA ILE A 328 11.55 2.24 -13.86
C ILE A 328 12.07 1.33 -12.75
N MET A 329 11.17 0.74 -11.96
CA MET A 329 11.52 -0.21 -10.91
C MET A 329 11.09 -1.62 -11.29
N GLU A 330 11.95 -2.58 -11.02
CA GLU A 330 11.71 -4.00 -11.25
C GLU A 330 11.53 -4.71 -9.91
N HIS A 331 10.47 -5.49 -9.75
CA HIS A 331 10.29 -6.30 -8.53
C HIS A 331 11.09 -7.61 -8.61
N ILE A 332 11.60 -8.06 -7.46
CA ILE A 332 12.22 -9.39 -7.33
C ILE A 332 11.14 -10.47 -7.37
N GLU A 333 10.12 -10.33 -6.54
CA GLU A 333 8.97 -11.22 -6.50
C GLU A 333 8.16 -11.12 -7.80
N ARG A 334 7.73 -12.27 -8.34
CA ARG A 334 6.81 -12.31 -9.47
C ARG A 334 5.43 -11.74 -9.09
N ALA A 335 4.69 -11.30 -10.11
CA ALA A 335 3.33 -10.79 -9.97
C ALA A 335 2.48 -11.76 -9.13
N GLY A 336 1.69 -11.22 -8.20
CA GLY A 336 0.90 -12.02 -7.25
C GLY A 336 1.40 -11.90 -5.80
N VAL A 337 2.60 -11.36 -5.58
CA VAL A 337 2.96 -10.69 -4.33
C VAL A 337 2.64 -9.20 -4.51
N HIS A 338 1.95 -8.60 -3.53
CA HIS A 338 1.58 -7.19 -3.59
C HIS A 338 2.81 -6.29 -3.70
N SER A 339 2.80 -5.29 -4.59
CA SER A 339 3.91 -4.35 -4.83
C SER A 339 4.52 -3.74 -3.56
N GLY A 340 3.69 -3.41 -2.57
CA GLY A 340 4.13 -2.92 -1.25
C GLY A 340 4.89 -3.91 -0.37
N ASP A 341 4.79 -5.22 -0.64
CA ASP A 341 5.50 -6.30 0.05
C ASP A 341 6.65 -6.89 -0.79
N SER A 342 6.80 -6.41 -2.02
CA SER A 342 7.86 -6.84 -2.94
C SER A 342 9.12 -6.00 -2.77
N ILE A 343 10.27 -6.62 -2.99
CA ILE A 343 11.56 -5.93 -3.09
C ILE A 343 11.63 -5.29 -4.47
N ALA A 344 11.78 -3.97 -4.52
CA ALA A 344 11.88 -3.22 -5.77
C ALA A 344 13.33 -2.79 -6.04
N VAL A 345 13.75 -2.86 -7.30
CA VAL A 345 15.12 -2.60 -7.73
C VAL A 345 15.14 -1.51 -8.79
N TYR A 346 16.02 -0.52 -8.59
CA TYR A 346 16.32 0.53 -9.55
C TYR A 346 17.84 0.62 -9.79
N PRO A 347 18.31 0.74 -11.04
CA PRO A 347 17.54 0.53 -12.27
C PRO A 347 17.16 -0.96 -12.44
N PRO A 348 16.29 -1.30 -13.42
CA PRO A 348 15.94 -2.69 -13.70
C PRO A 348 17.16 -3.51 -14.11
N GLN A 349 17.29 -4.72 -13.58
CA GLN A 349 18.43 -5.62 -13.76
C GLN A 349 18.23 -6.63 -14.90
N THR A 350 16.98 -6.99 -15.22
CA THR A 350 16.69 -8.02 -16.23
C THR A 350 15.96 -7.50 -17.46
N LEU A 351 15.48 -6.25 -17.43
CA LEU A 351 14.72 -5.68 -18.55
C LEU A 351 15.63 -5.25 -19.70
N THR A 352 15.31 -5.73 -20.90
CA THR A 352 15.98 -5.30 -22.14
C THR A 352 15.57 -3.88 -22.54
N ASP A 353 16.41 -3.19 -23.32
CA ASP A 353 16.09 -1.85 -23.83
C ASP A 353 14.79 -1.80 -24.64
N LYS A 354 14.46 -2.88 -25.35
CA LYS A 354 13.20 -3.00 -26.09
C LYS A 354 11.99 -2.93 -25.14
N ILE A 355 12.06 -3.65 -24.02
CA ILE A 355 11.02 -3.66 -23.00
C ILE A 355 10.95 -2.31 -22.30
N LYS A 356 12.10 -1.72 -21.91
CA LYS A 356 12.14 -0.38 -21.32
C LYS A 356 11.47 0.67 -22.22
N ARG A 357 11.78 0.68 -23.52
CA ARG A 357 11.14 1.59 -24.50
C ARG A 357 9.63 1.38 -24.60
N LYS A 358 9.17 0.12 -24.57
CA LYS A 358 7.73 -0.21 -24.61
C LYS A 358 7.01 0.29 -23.36
N ILE A 359 7.62 0.13 -22.19
CA ILE A 359 7.10 0.68 -20.92
C ILE A 359 7.01 2.20 -21.00
N VAL A 360 8.07 2.87 -21.47
CA VAL A 360 8.08 4.34 -21.65
C VAL A 360 6.97 4.80 -22.61
N ASP A 361 6.81 4.15 -23.75
CA ASP A 361 5.74 4.45 -24.72
C ASP A 361 4.34 4.30 -24.07
N TYR A 362 4.10 3.20 -23.36
CA TYR A 362 2.83 2.97 -22.67
C TYR A 362 2.59 3.99 -21.56
N THR A 363 3.59 4.32 -20.75
CA THR A 363 3.48 5.35 -19.71
C THR A 363 3.10 6.70 -20.30
N ILE A 364 3.72 7.11 -21.41
CA ILE A 364 3.40 8.38 -22.09
C ILE A 364 1.97 8.35 -22.65
N LYS A 365 1.57 7.24 -23.32
CA LYS A 365 0.21 7.08 -23.86
C LYS A 365 -0.85 7.11 -22.78
N LEU A 366 -0.61 6.44 -21.65
CA LEU A 366 -1.53 6.41 -20.50
C LEU A 366 -1.68 7.79 -19.87
N ALA A 367 -0.56 8.47 -19.57
CA ALA A 367 -0.58 9.82 -19.01
C ALA A 367 -1.40 10.78 -19.89
N LYS A 368 -1.20 10.74 -21.21
CA LYS A 368 -1.91 11.60 -22.16
C LYS A 368 -3.38 11.19 -22.37
N GLY A 369 -3.64 9.89 -22.56
CA GLY A 369 -4.98 9.36 -22.82
C GLY A 369 -5.94 9.47 -21.64
N LEU A 370 -5.40 9.42 -20.42
CA LEU A 370 -6.12 9.68 -19.18
C LEU A 370 -6.03 11.15 -18.74
N ARG A 371 -5.43 12.05 -19.55
CA ARG A 371 -5.34 13.50 -19.27
C ARG A 371 -4.79 13.82 -17.87
N ILE A 372 -3.74 13.11 -17.46
CA ILE A 372 -3.16 13.25 -16.13
C ILE A 372 -2.49 14.61 -15.98
N VAL A 373 -2.74 15.27 -14.84
CA VAL A 373 -2.05 16.50 -14.42
C VAL A 373 -1.59 16.31 -12.97
N GLY A 374 -0.29 16.11 -12.78
CA GLY A 374 0.32 15.74 -11.50
C GLY A 374 1.02 14.38 -11.56
N LEU A 375 0.93 13.61 -10.48
CA LEU A 375 1.55 12.29 -10.38
C LEU A 375 0.68 11.19 -11.00
N LEU A 376 1.35 10.19 -11.58
CA LEU A 376 0.77 8.88 -11.86
C LEU A 376 1.76 7.78 -11.51
N ASN A 377 1.21 6.66 -11.07
CA ASN A 377 1.91 5.41 -10.86
C ASN A 377 1.26 4.33 -11.74
N ILE A 378 2.08 3.49 -12.36
CA ILE A 378 1.62 2.44 -13.27
C ILE A 378 2.31 1.14 -12.87
N GLN A 379 1.50 0.09 -12.69
CA GLN A 379 1.99 -1.26 -12.49
C GLN A 379 1.82 -2.05 -13.79
N PHE A 380 2.91 -2.65 -14.22
CA PHE A 380 2.98 -3.53 -15.38
C PHE A 380 3.37 -4.94 -14.95
N VAL A 381 3.01 -5.92 -15.78
CA VAL A 381 3.57 -7.27 -15.70
C VAL A 381 4.22 -7.63 -17.04
N MET A 382 5.47 -8.09 -16.98
CA MET A 382 6.18 -8.66 -18.12
C MET A 382 6.00 -10.17 -18.13
N TYR A 383 5.36 -10.69 -19.16
CA TYR A 383 5.12 -12.12 -19.37
C TYR A 383 5.47 -12.50 -20.81
N GLN A 384 6.40 -13.46 -20.99
CA GLN A 384 6.86 -13.92 -22.31
C GLN A 384 7.32 -12.76 -23.24
N ASP A 385 8.15 -11.85 -22.72
CA ASP A 385 8.63 -10.65 -23.42
C ASP A 385 7.54 -9.66 -23.89
N GLU A 386 6.32 -9.82 -23.38
CA GLU A 386 5.21 -8.90 -23.58
C GLU A 386 4.88 -8.16 -22.28
N VAL A 387 4.51 -6.90 -22.39
CA VAL A 387 4.24 -6.00 -21.26
C VAL A 387 2.74 -5.73 -21.23
N TYR A 388 2.10 -6.01 -20.09
CA TYR A 388 0.68 -5.79 -19.86
C TYR A 388 0.50 -4.79 -18.72
N VAL A 389 -0.51 -3.93 -18.80
CA VAL A 389 -0.85 -3.02 -17.71
C VAL A 389 -1.75 -3.73 -16.71
N LEU A 390 -1.41 -3.66 -15.42
CA LEU A 390 -2.23 -4.16 -14.32
C LEU A 390 -3.20 -3.08 -13.83
N GLU A 391 -2.65 -1.93 -13.44
CA GLU A 391 -3.40 -0.78 -12.93
C GLU A 391 -2.66 0.54 -13.16
N VAL A 392 -3.41 1.65 -13.18
CA VAL A 392 -2.89 3.01 -13.19
C VAL A 392 -3.50 3.75 -12.01
N ASN A 393 -2.63 4.31 -11.17
CA ASN A 393 -3.00 5.11 -10.02
C ASN A 393 -2.65 6.59 -10.31
N PRO A 394 -3.61 7.44 -10.70
CA PRO A 394 -3.39 8.86 -11.04
C PRO A 394 -3.20 9.75 -9.79
N ARG A 395 -2.31 9.31 -8.90
CA ARG A 395 -2.03 9.92 -7.59
C ARG A 395 -0.62 9.56 -7.13
N SER A 396 -0.20 10.08 -5.98
CA SER A 396 1.05 9.65 -5.35
C SER A 396 0.99 8.15 -5.03
N SER A 397 2.14 7.49 -5.21
CA SER A 397 2.39 6.12 -4.77
C SER A 397 3.34 6.11 -3.58
N ARG A 398 3.51 4.93 -2.98
CA ARG A 398 4.50 4.72 -1.92
C ARG A 398 5.95 4.74 -2.41
N THR A 399 6.18 4.58 -3.71
CA THR A 399 7.52 4.56 -4.30
C THR A 399 8.03 5.95 -4.68
N VAL A 400 7.17 6.96 -4.66
CA VAL A 400 7.55 8.37 -4.94
C VAL A 400 8.70 8.87 -4.06
N PRO A 401 8.71 8.70 -2.72
CA PRO A 401 9.84 9.14 -1.89
C PRO A 401 11.13 8.38 -2.23
N PHE A 402 11.05 7.06 -2.43
CA PHE A 402 12.17 6.22 -2.81
C PHE A 402 12.81 6.72 -4.11
N LEU A 403 12.02 6.88 -5.16
CA LEU A 403 12.50 7.31 -6.47
C LEU A 403 12.99 8.75 -6.45
N SER A 404 12.33 9.65 -5.71
CA SER A 404 12.75 11.04 -5.55
C SER A 404 14.13 11.15 -4.88
N LYS A 405 14.38 10.35 -3.84
CA LYS A 405 15.67 10.34 -3.13
C LYS A 405 16.81 9.79 -3.99
N ILE A 406 16.53 8.81 -4.84
CA ILE A 406 17.54 8.15 -5.66
C ILE A 406 17.89 8.97 -6.90
N THR A 407 16.87 9.45 -7.61
CA THR A 407 17.03 10.16 -8.88
C THR A 407 17.35 11.65 -8.69
N GLY A 408 17.15 12.17 -7.47
CA GLY A 408 17.24 13.60 -7.19
C GLY A 408 16.11 14.44 -7.79
N VAL A 409 15.09 13.81 -8.38
CA VAL A 409 13.92 14.49 -8.95
C VAL A 409 12.86 14.65 -7.84
N PRO A 410 12.54 15.87 -7.38
CA PRO A 410 11.56 16.08 -6.31
C PRO A 410 10.12 15.95 -6.86
N MET A 411 9.68 14.71 -7.12
CA MET A 411 8.49 14.41 -7.92
C MET A 411 7.22 15.08 -7.39
N ALA A 412 6.97 15.03 -6.08
CA ALA A 412 5.79 15.65 -5.48
C ALA A 412 5.81 17.19 -5.60
N ASN A 413 6.98 17.83 -5.46
CA ASN A 413 7.12 19.28 -5.65
C ASN A 413 6.85 19.68 -7.11
N ILE A 414 7.44 18.97 -8.07
CA ILE A 414 7.23 19.22 -9.51
C ILE A 414 5.76 19.00 -9.88
N ALA A 415 5.18 17.88 -9.45
CA ALA A 415 3.77 17.58 -9.70
C ALA A 415 2.86 18.66 -9.15
N THR A 416 3.15 19.21 -7.97
CA THR A 416 2.38 20.31 -7.39
C THR A 416 2.49 21.58 -8.23
N LYS A 417 3.69 21.97 -8.66
CA LYS A 417 3.89 23.14 -9.54
C LYS A 417 3.11 23.01 -10.84
N VAL A 418 3.10 21.80 -11.40
CA VAL A 418 2.32 21.47 -12.59
C VAL A 418 0.81 21.53 -12.34
N ILE A 419 0.33 21.01 -11.21
CA ILE A 419 -1.06 21.14 -10.77
C ILE A 419 -1.48 22.62 -10.66
N LEU A 420 -0.55 23.49 -10.26
CA LEU A 420 -0.73 24.95 -10.17
C LEU A 420 -0.52 25.69 -11.51
N GLY A 421 -0.25 24.97 -12.60
CA GLY A 421 -0.23 25.50 -13.97
C GLY A 421 1.16 25.65 -14.61
N ALA A 422 2.24 25.27 -13.94
CA ALA A 422 3.57 25.24 -14.56
C ALA A 422 3.66 24.15 -15.64
N LYS A 423 4.49 24.36 -16.68
CA LYS A 423 4.83 23.32 -17.64
C LYS A 423 6.13 22.63 -17.24
N LEU A 424 6.23 21.33 -17.52
CA LEU A 424 7.45 20.55 -17.25
C LEU A 424 8.66 21.13 -17.99
N ALA A 425 8.47 21.65 -19.20
CA ALA A 425 9.51 22.31 -19.98
C ALA A 425 10.11 23.53 -19.26
N ASP A 426 9.26 24.36 -18.62
CA ASP A 426 9.70 25.54 -17.87
C ASP A 426 10.50 25.16 -16.61
N LEU A 427 10.23 23.96 -16.08
CA LEU A 427 10.95 23.37 -14.96
C LEU A 427 12.23 22.63 -15.39
N GLY A 428 12.57 22.63 -16.68
CA GLY A 428 13.76 21.99 -17.24
C GLY A 428 13.62 20.49 -17.49
N TYR A 429 12.39 19.98 -17.63
CA TYR A 429 12.11 18.57 -17.88
C TYR A 429 11.47 18.34 -19.24
N GLU A 430 12.00 17.34 -19.96
CA GLU A 430 11.47 16.89 -21.24
C GLU A 430 10.63 15.60 -21.09
N THR A 431 9.85 15.27 -22.11
CA THR A 431 9.07 14.03 -22.12
C THR A 431 9.98 12.81 -22.28
N GLY A 432 9.80 11.82 -21.43
CA GLY A 432 10.46 10.52 -21.52
C GLY A 432 11.14 10.08 -20.24
N LEU A 433 11.97 9.04 -20.38
CA LEU A 433 12.76 8.45 -19.30
C LEU A 433 14.02 9.26 -19.05
N ARG A 434 14.24 9.66 -17.79
CA ARG A 434 15.48 10.26 -17.34
C ARG A 434 16.63 9.24 -17.39
N GLN A 435 17.85 9.75 -17.54
CA GLN A 435 19.03 8.92 -17.46
C GLN A 435 19.08 8.20 -16.10
N GLU A 436 19.36 6.90 -16.13
CA GLU A 436 19.46 6.08 -14.93
C GLU A 436 20.59 6.60 -14.03
N SER A 437 20.33 6.69 -12.73
CA SER A 437 21.33 7.15 -11.76
C SER A 437 22.44 6.11 -11.59
N GLU A 438 23.65 6.55 -11.25
CA GLU A 438 24.76 5.63 -11.02
C GLU A 438 24.52 4.73 -9.80
N GLY A 439 24.76 3.43 -9.98
CA GLY A 439 24.61 2.39 -8.96
C GLY A 439 23.29 1.64 -9.01
N VAL A 440 23.14 0.67 -8.12
CA VAL A 440 21.93 -0.12 -7.90
C VAL A 440 21.36 0.20 -6.52
N TYR A 441 20.05 0.38 -6.50
CA TYR A 441 19.26 0.78 -5.36
C TYR A 441 18.14 -0.23 -5.18
N VAL A 442 17.99 -0.74 -3.95
CA VAL A 442 17.03 -1.79 -3.63
C VAL A 442 16.16 -1.31 -2.47
N LYS A 443 14.85 -1.29 -2.69
CA LYS A 443 13.83 -1.06 -1.67
C LYS A 443 13.43 -2.40 -1.06
N VAL A 444 13.68 -2.60 0.23
CA VAL A 444 13.31 -3.84 0.93
C VAL A 444 12.21 -3.54 1.95
N PRO A 445 11.07 -4.26 1.93
CA PRO A 445 9.99 -4.06 2.88
C PRO A 445 10.35 -4.60 4.27
N VAL A 446 9.82 -3.94 5.30
CA VAL A 446 9.97 -4.30 6.71
C VAL A 446 8.63 -4.80 7.26
N PHE A 447 8.67 -5.94 7.95
CA PHE A 447 7.47 -6.61 8.46
C PHE A 447 7.46 -6.66 9.99
N SER A 448 6.26 -6.53 10.57
CA SER A 448 6.06 -6.60 12.03
C SER A 448 5.70 -8.03 12.52
N PHE A 449 6.06 -9.08 11.77
CA PHE A 449 5.67 -10.46 12.07
C PHE A 449 6.14 -10.98 13.42
N ALA A 450 7.27 -10.49 13.94
CA ALA A 450 7.75 -10.84 15.27
C ALA A 450 6.79 -10.37 16.40
N LYS A 451 6.02 -9.30 16.16
CA LYS A 451 5.06 -8.75 17.12
C LYS A 451 3.70 -9.46 17.09
N LEU A 452 3.35 -10.12 15.98
CA LEU A 452 2.01 -10.69 15.74
C LEU A 452 2.05 -12.22 15.65
N ARG A 453 1.83 -12.91 16.77
CA ARG A 453 2.00 -14.38 16.88
C ARG A 453 0.98 -15.21 16.11
N ASN A 454 -0.25 -14.72 15.98
CA ASN A 454 -1.36 -15.46 15.35
C ASN A 454 -1.64 -15.02 13.90
N VAL A 455 -0.65 -14.41 13.23
CA VAL A 455 -0.80 -13.91 11.86
C VAL A 455 0.17 -14.63 10.93
N ASP A 456 -0.33 -14.99 9.74
CA ASP A 456 0.46 -15.65 8.72
C ASP A 456 1.42 -14.68 8.03
N ILE A 457 2.67 -15.08 7.93
CA ILE A 457 3.77 -14.28 7.39
C ILE A 457 3.94 -14.45 5.87
N SER A 458 3.15 -15.33 5.25
CA SER A 458 3.28 -15.60 3.82
C SER A 458 3.00 -14.38 2.96
N LEU A 459 3.82 -14.15 1.95
CA LEU A 459 3.58 -13.13 0.94
C LEU A 459 2.42 -13.54 0.02
N GLY A 460 1.70 -12.57 -0.50
CA GLY A 460 0.56 -12.78 -1.38
C GLY A 460 0.01 -11.45 -1.92
N PRO A 461 -1.20 -11.44 -2.50
CA PRO A 461 -1.73 -10.26 -3.16
C PRO A 461 -2.20 -9.16 -2.19
N GLU A 462 -2.23 -9.42 -0.89
CA GLU A 462 -2.57 -8.43 0.15
C GLU A 462 -1.31 -7.94 0.86
N MET A 463 -1.15 -6.62 0.97
CA MET A 463 0.00 -5.98 1.62
C MET A 463 0.01 -6.22 3.14
N LYS A 464 1.20 -6.46 3.71
CA LYS A 464 1.40 -6.66 5.16
C LYS A 464 2.59 -5.88 5.73
N SER A 465 3.46 -5.34 4.88
CA SER A 465 4.62 -4.56 5.32
C SER A 465 4.18 -3.26 6.02
N THR A 466 5.00 -2.83 6.98
CA THR A 466 4.74 -1.63 7.80
C THR A 466 5.73 -0.50 7.53
N GLY A 467 6.77 -0.76 6.73
CA GLY A 467 7.79 0.20 6.36
C GLY A 467 8.76 -0.38 5.36
N GLU A 468 9.83 0.35 5.06
CA GLU A 468 10.82 -0.01 4.04
C GLU A 468 12.20 0.56 4.37
N VAL A 469 13.23 -0.05 3.76
CA VAL A 469 14.63 0.39 3.84
C VAL A 469 15.24 0.44 2.45
N ILE A 470 16.29 1.25 2.29
CA ILE A 470 17.01 1.42 1.01
C ILE A 470 18.43 0.85 1.15
N GLY A 471 18.77 -0.12 0.30
CA GLY A 471 20.14 -0.56 0.07
C GLY A 471 20.71 0.08 -1.20
N LYS A 472 21.93 0.61 -1.13
CA LYS A 472 22.65 1.19 -2.29
C LYS A 472 24.05 0.58 -2.41
N ASP A 473 24.41 0.13 -3.61
CA ASP A 473 25.78 -0.22 -3.97
C ASP A 473 26.00 -0.14 -5.50
N ILE A 474 27.15 -0.59 -5.99
CA ILE A 474 27.48 -0.64 -7.42
C ILE A 474 26.86 -1.88 -8.08
N THR A 475 26.79 -3.00 -7.36
CA THR A 475 26.20 -4.25 -7.87
C THR A 475 24.89 -4.57 -7.16
N PHE A 476 24.03 -5.31 -7.86
CA PHE A 476 22.74 -5.74 -7.33
C PHE A 476 22.87 -6.53 -6.02
N GLU A 477 23.80 -7.47 -5.96
CA GLU A 477 23.98 -8.35 -4.80
C GLU A 477 24.37 -7.57 -3.55
N LYS A 478 25.27 -6.58 -3.69
CA LYS A 478 25.70 -5.75 -2.57
C LYS A 478 24.61 -4.77 -2.12
N ALA A 479 23.86 -4.20 -3.07
CA ALA A 479 22.74 -3.33 -2.76
C ALA A 479 21.63 -4.11 -2.03
N LEU A 480 21.30 -5.31 -2.51
CA LEU A 480 20.35 -6.21 -1.89
C LEU A 480 20.83 -6.69 -0.52
N TYR A 481 22.10 -7.07 -0.36
CA TYR A 481 22.68 -7.41 0.95
C TYR A 481 22.45 -6.31 1.99
N LYS A 482 22.78 -5.05 1.63
CA LYS A 482 22.56 -3.89 2.50
C LYS A 482 21.09 -3.72 2.86
N GLY A 483 20.19 -3.85 1.89
CA GLY A 483 18.74 -3.76 2.10
C GLY A 483 18.22 -4.86 3.03
N LEU A 484 18.60 -6.11 2.79
CA LEU A 484 18.20 -7.26 3.62
C LEU A 484 18.69 -7.09 5.07
N VAL A 485 19.95 -6.73 5.27
CA VAL A 485 20.50 -6.49 6.62
C VAL A 485 19.78 -5.33 7.31
N ALA A 486 19.55 -4.22 6.61
CA ALA A 486 18.82 -3.07 7.16
C ALA A 486 17.36 -3.40 7.52
N SER A 487 16.74 -4.35 6.81
CA SER A 487 15.38 -4.85 7.12
C SER A 487 15.33 -5.79 8.34
N GLY A 488 16.49 -6.13 8.92
CA GLY A 488 16.61 -7.05 10.06
C GLY A 488 16.89 -8.51 9.68
N ILE A 489 17.06 -8.82 8.40
CA ILE A 489 17.40 -10.18 7.93
C ILE A 489 18.89 -10.43 8.12
N HIS A 490 19.21 -11.49 8.87
CA HIS A 490 20.59 -11.90 9.13
C HIS A 490 21.02 -12.98 8.14
N ILE A 491 21.88 -12.62 7.20
CA ILE A 491 22.42 -13.54 6.20
C ILE A 491 23.65 -14.26 6.78
N ARG A 492 23.56 -15.57 6.97
CA ARG A 492 24.74 -16.38 7.32
C ARG A 492 25.41 -16.86 6.03
N PRO A 493 26.75 -17.00 5.97
CA PRO A 493 27.43 -17.50 4.77
C PRO A 493 27.46 -19.03 4.69
N HIS A 494 27.22 -19.74 5.79
CA HIS A 494 27.21 -21.19 5.87
C HIS A 494 26.11 -21.67 6.83
N GLY A 495 25.78 -22.96 6.74
CA GLY A 495 24.81 -23.59 7.63
C GLY A 495 23.92 -24.57 6.88
N ALA A 496 22.66 -24.61 7.27
CA ALA A 496 21.66 -25.47 6.64
C ALA A 496 20.41 -24.71 6.20
N VAL A 497 19.84 -25.14 5.08
CA VAL A 497 18.57 -24.65 4.54
C VAL A 497 17.49 -25.71 4.74
N LEU A 498 16.37 -25.32 5.33
CA LEU A 498 15.17 -26.15 5.40
C LEU A 498 14.23 -25.83 4.24
N LEU A 499 13.91 -26.83 3.42
CA LEU A 499 13.00 -26.71 2.28
C LEU A 499 11.70 -27.47 2.56
N THR A 500 10.59 -26.75 2.50
CA THR A 500 9.24 -27.29 2.57
C THR A 500 8.36 -26.57 1.56
N VAL A 501 8.35 -27.09 0.34
CA VAL A 501 7.77 -26.42 -0.83
C VAL A 501 6.50 -27.14 -1.30
N ALA A 502 5.58 -26.36 -1.86
CA ALA A 502 4.38 -26.85 -2.50
C ALA A 502 4.66 -27.60 -3.79
N ASP A 503 3.78 -28.53 -4.14
CA ASP A 503 3.95 -29.40 -5.31
C ASP A 503 4.20 -28.61 -6.60
N LYS A 504 3.49 -27.49 -6.78
CA LYS A 504 3.63 -26.59 -7.93
C LYS A 504 4.99 -25.89 -8.02
N ASP A 505 5.71 -25.76 -6.91
CA ASP A 505 6.96 -25.03 -6.80
C ASP A 505 8.17 -25.99 -6.73
N LYS A 506 7.93 -27.31 -6.72
CA LYS A 506 8.99 -28.32 -6.52
C LYS A 506 10.03 -28.30 -7.63
N GLU A 507 9.62 -28.13 -8.89
CA GLU A 507 10.54 -28.07 -10.03
C GLU A 507 11.49 -26.87 -9.93
N ASP A 508 10.94 -25.67 -9.70
CA ASP A 508 11.72 -24.43 -9.48
C ASP A 508 12.64 -24.55 -8.25
N ALA A 509 12.22 -25.26 -7.20
CA ALA A 509 13.00 -25.44 -5.99
C ALA A 509 14.23 -26.34 -6.18
N VAL A 510 14.26 -27.24 -7.18
CA VAL A 510 15.41 -28.11 -7.47
C VAL A 510 16.64 -27.27 -7.81
N GLU A 511 16.47 -26.25 -8.67
CA GLU A 511 17.57 -25.36 -9.08
C GLU A 511 18.14 -24.61 -7.87
N ILE A 512 17.28 -24.03 -7.05
CA ILE A 512 17.66 -23.27 -5.86
C ILE A 512 18.39 -24.18 -4.86
N ALA A 513 17.86 -25.37 -4.59
CA ALA A 513 18.47 -26.34 -3.69
C ALA A 513 19.87 -26.79 -4.16
N ARG A 514 20.03 -27.06 -5.46
CA ARG A 514 21.31 -27.43 -6.06
C ARG A 514 22.36 -26.35 -5.82
N ARG A 515 22.01 -25.10 -6.09
CA ARG A 515 22.92 -23.96 -5.92
C ARG A 515 23.30 -23.72 -4.47
N PHE A 516 22.36 -23.84 -3.52
CA PHE A 516 22.69 -23.84 -2.09
C PHE A 516 23.67 -24.95 -1.71
N TYR A 517 23.48 -26.16 -2.23
CA TYR A 517 24.39 -27.29 -1.99
C TYR A 517 25.79 -27.03 -2.56
N GLU A 518 25.89 -26.46 -3.77
CA GLU A 518 27.17 -26.13 -4.43
C GLU A 518 28.01 -25.11 -3.66
N ILE A 519 27.38 -24.20 -2.91
CA ILE A 519 28.06 -23.27 -2.00
C ILE A 519 28.22 -23.81 -0.57
N GLY A 520 27.97 -25.11 -0.36
CA GLY A 520 28.30 -25.82 0.89
C GLY A 520 27.22 -25.83 1.96
N TYR A 521 25.98 -25.43 1.66
CA TYR A 521 24.87 -25.59 2.61
C TYR A 521 24.42 -27.04 2.73
N GLN A 522 24.10 -27.43 3.97
CA GLN A 522 23.36 -28.67 4.20
C GLN A 522 21.89 -28.47 3.85
N LEU A 523 21.30 -29.42 3.12
CA LEU A 523 19.89 -29.38 2.77
C LEU A 523 19.08 -30.27 3.71
N LEU A 524 18.07 -29.70 4.35
CA LEU A 524 17.06 -30.39 5.13
C LEU A 524 15.72 -30.20 4.43
N ALA A 525 14.90 -31.24 4.33
CA ALA A 525 13.59 -31.11 3.67
C ALA A 525 12.52 -32.04 4.25
N THR A 526 11.26 -31.66 4.06
CA THR A 526 10.12 -32.56 4.30
C THR A 526 10.12 -33.71 3.30
N SER A 527 9.54 -34.86 3.65
CA SER A 527 9.59 -36.08 2.83
C SER A 527 9.26 -35.85 1.35
N GLY A 528 8.14 -35.19 1.06
CA GLY A 528 7.70 -34.94 -0.32
C GLY A 528 8.59 -33.95 -1.09
N THR A 529 9.30 -33.05 -0.41
CA THR A 529 10.30 -32.18 -1.05
C THR A 529 11.61 -32.94 -1.26
N ALA A 530 12.03 -33.73 -0.26
CA ALA A 530 13.26 -34.51 -0.30
C ALA A 530 13.24 -35.59 -1.39
N GLU A 531 12.08 -36.19 -1.67
CA GLU A 531 11.92 -37.17 -2.76
C GLU A 531 12.30 -36.58 -4.12
N VAL A 532 11.82 -35.37 -4.44
CA VAL A 532 12.14 -34.70 -5.71
C VAL A 532 13.61 -34.29 -5.78
N LEU A 533 14.18 -33.80 -4.67
CA LEU A 533 15.61 -33.45 -4.62
C LEU A 533 16.52 -34.68 -4.79
N LYS A 534 16.17 -35.81 -4.15
CA LYS A 534 16.91 -37.07 -4.31
C LYS A 534 16.80 -37.62 -5.74
N ALA A 535 15.63 -37.48 -6.38
CA ALA A 535 15.45 -37.87 -7.77
C ALA A 535 16.30 -37.02 -8.74
N ALA A 536 16.71 -35.81 -8.33
CA ALA A 536 17.62 -34.94 -9.06
C ALA A 536 19.10 -35.09 -8.64
N ASP A 537 19.44 -36.17 -7.91
CA ASP A 537 20.78 -36.47 -7.39
C ASP A 537 21.36 -35.40 -6.44
N ILE A 538 20.49 -34.68 -5.71
CA ILE A 538 20.89 -33.68 -4.72
C ILE A 538 20.86 -34.29 -3.31
N PRO A 539 22.00 -34.32 -2.58
CA PRO A 539 22.03 -34.82 -1.20
C PRO A 539 21.15 -33.97 -0.27
N VAL A 540 20.19 -34.62 0.41
CA VAL A 540 19.26 -33.95 1.32
C VAL A 540 18.90 -34.86 2.49
N THR A 541 18.84 -34.28 3.69
CA THR A 541 18.41 -34.95 4.92
C THR A 541 16.91 -34.78 5.11
N VAL A 542 16.19 -35.89 5.28
CA VAL A 542 14.74 -35.84 5.54
C VAL A 542 14.51 -35.47 7.00
N VAL A 543 13.63 -34.48 7.24
CA VAL A 543 13.20 -34.10 8.60
C VAL A 543 11.75 -34.52 8.82
N ASN A 544 11.48 -35.05 10.01
CA ASN A 544 10.17 -35.53 10.40
C ASN A 544 9.16 -34.37 10.52
N LYS A 545 7.90 -34.63 10.14
CA LYS A 545 6.79 -33.67 10.31
C LYS A 545 6.56 -33.32 11.79
N ILE A 546 5.81 -32.27 12.04
CA ILE A 546 5.64 -31.70 13.39
C ILE A 546 5.08 -32.73 14.39
N ASP A 547 4.13 -33.56 13.96
CA ASP A 547 3.48 -34.57 14.83
C ASP A 547 4.24 -35.92 14.88
N SER A 548 5.45 -35.99 14.33
CA SER A 548 6.29 -37.19 14.29
C SER A 548 7.40 -37.15 15.35
N ALA A 549 8.06 -38.29 15.57
CA ALA A 549 9.14 -38.42 16.56
C ALA A 549 10.31 -37.44 16.30
N SER A 550 10.93 -36.96 17.39
CA SER A 550 12.06 -36.03 17.37
C SER A 550 13.30 -36.65 16.70
N PRO A 551 14.13 -35.87 15.96
CA PRO A 551 13.99 -34.44 15.68
C PRO A 551 12.95 -34.15 14.60
N ASN A 552 11.94 -33.34 14.94
CA ASN A 552 10.96 -32.82 13.98
C ASN A 552 11.37 -31.43 13.47
N ILE A 553 10.60 -30.87 12.53
CA ILE A 553 10.89 -29.57 11.91
C ILE A 553 11.00 -28.43 12.92
N LEU A 554 10.15 -28.41 13.95
CA LEU A 554 10.20 -27.34 14.95
C LEU A 554 11.45 -27.49 15.84
N ASP A 555 11.84 -28.73 16.17
CA ASP A 555 13.04 -29.00 16.95
C ASP A 555 14.30 -28.51 16.24
N VAL A 556 14.44 -28.74 14.92
CA VAL A 556 15.63 -28.30 14.18
C VAL A 556 15.72 -26.78 14.08
N ILE A 557 14.59 -26.07 14.03
CA ILE A 557 14.53 -24.61 14.05
C ILE A 557 14.93 -24.09 15.44
N ARG A 558 14.31 -24.60 16.51
CA ARG A 558 14.58 -24.19 17.91
C ARG A 558 16.02 -24.46 18.36
N GLN A 559 16.61 -25.54 17.87
CA GLN A 559 18.00 -25.91 18.17
C GLN A 559 19.02 -25.11 17.35
N GLY A 560 18.59 -24.21 16.46
CA GLY A 560 19.47 -23.42 15.61
C GLY A 560 20.23 -24.22 14.55
N LYS A 561 19.73 -25.42 14.20
CA LYS A 561 20.34 -26.29 13.16
C LYS A 561 20.08 -25.80 11.74
N VAL A 562 19.19 -24.82 11.58
CA VAL A 562 18.80 -24.25 10.29
C VAL A 562 19.06 -22.74 10.32
N GLN A 563 19.57 -22.20 9.21
CA GLN A 563 19.90 -20.79 9.04
C GLN A 563 18.97 -20.07 8.06
N VAL A 564 18.29 -20.82 7.19
CA VAL A 564 17.29 -20.28 6.25
C VAL A 564 16.15 -21.28 6.13
N VAL A 565 14.92 -20.80 6.17
CA VAL A 565 13.71 -21.60 5.89
C VAL A 565 13.11 -21.13 4.59
N ILE A 566 12.96 -22.04 3.62
CA ILE A 566 12.20 -21.81 2.38
C ILE A 566 10.89 -22.58 2.52
N ASN A 567 9.78 -21.84 2.64
CA ASN A 567 8.46 -22.43 2.78
C ASN A 567 7.43 -21.78 1.86
N THR A 568 7.06 -22.46 0.78
CA THR A 568 6.00 -22.01 -0.12
C THR A 568 4.62 -22.57 0.29
N LEU A 569 3.56 -21.87 -0.09
CA LEU A 569 2.19 -22.16 0.36
C LEU A 569 1.59 -23.39 -0.34
N THR A 570 1.23 -24.40 0.43
CA THR A 570 0.68 -25.69 -0.05
C THR A 570 -0.85 -25.79 -0.10
N LYS A 571 -1.58 -25.00 0.72
CA LYS A 571 -3.03 -24.70 0.68
C LYS A 571 -3.48 -24.13 2.04
N GLY A 572 -4.40 -23.16 2.03
CA GLY A 572 -5.13 -22.67 3.20
C GLY A 572 -4.32 -21.81 4.18
N LYS A 573 -4.80 -20.59 4.46
CA LYS A 573 -4.26 -19.70 5.52
C LYS A 573 -4.68 -20.16 6.93
N GLN A 574 -4.79 -21.47 7.16
CA GLN A 574 -5.26 -21.98 8.45
C GLN A 574 -4.10 -21.99 9.46
N PRO A 575 -4.27 -21.39 10.65
CA PRO A 575 -3.24 -21.38 11.71
C PRO A 575 -2.77 -22.77 12.14
N GLU A 576 -3.62 -23.79 11.96
CA GLU A 576 -3.31 -25.17 12.30
C GLU A 576 -2.46 -25.90 11.25
N SER A 577 -2.25 -25.30 10.07
CA SER A 577 -1.43 -25.91 9.03
C SER A 577 0.04 -26.02 9.46
N ASP A 578 0.68 -27.13 9.09
CA ASP A 578 2.11 -27.34 9.33
C ASP A 578 2.94 -26.17 8.78
N GLY A 579 2.61 -25.69 7.58
CA GLY A 579 3.29 -24.55 6.97
C GLY A 579 3.25 -23.29 7.84
N PHE A 580 2.08 -22.95 8.38
CA PHE A 580 1.93 -21.80 9.28
C PHE A 580 2.84 -21.95 10.50
N ARG A 581 2.81 -23.11 11.17
CA ARG A 581 3.62 -23.38 12.38
C ARG A 581 5.11 -23.29 12.11
N ILE A 582 5.58 -23.82 10.97
CA ILE A 582 6.99 -23.76 10.54
C ILE A 582 7.43 -22.30 10.35
N ARG A 583 6.63 -21.53 9.62
CA ARG A 583 6.89 -20.11 9.35
C ARG A 583 6.97 -19.30 10.64
N ARG A 584 6.03 -19.53 11.56
CA ARG A 584 6.00 -18.87 12.88
C ARG A 584 7.24 -19.19 13.70
N GLU A 585 7.59 -20.46 13.81
CA GLU A 585 8.76 -20.89 14.56
C GLU A 585 10.05 -20.28 14.00
N ALA A 586 10.18 -20.17 12.67
CA ALA A 586 11.34 -19.52 12.06
C ALA A 586 11.47 -18.05 12.47
N VAL A 587 10.37 -17.27 12.36
CA VAL A 587 10.35 -15.84 12.73
C VAL A 587 10.62 -15.65 14.23
N GLU A 588 10.07 -16.49 15.09
CA GLU A 588 10.24 -16.41 16.54
C GLU A 588 11.68 -16.71 16.99
N ASN A 589 12.43 -17.47 16.20
CA ASN A 589 13.84 -17.76 16.43
C ASN A 589 14.79 -16.85 15.62
N GLY A 590 14.27 -15.80 14.96
CA GLY A 590 15.06 -14.86 14.17
C GLY A 590 15.72 -15.49 12.92
N ILE A 591 15.17 -16.60 12.43
CA ILE A 591 15.64 -17.29 11.23
C ILE A 591 14.89 -16.73 10.01
N PRO A 592 15.59 -16.26 8.96
CA PRO A 592 14.96 -15.81 7.72
C PRO A 592 14.02 -16.87 7.13
N CYS A 593 12.75 -16.52 6.99
CA CYS A 593 11.72 -17.37 6.41
C CYS A 593 11.25 -16.80 5.07
N LEU A 594 11.68 -17.42 3.98
CA LEU A 594 11.42 -17.01 2.61
C LEU A 594 10.20 -17.78 2.08
N THR A 595 9.15 -17.04 1.72
CA THR A 595 7.88 -17.64 1.25
C THR A 595 7.68 -17.52 -0.26
N SER A 596 8.56 -16.77 -0.93
CA SER A 596 8.70 -16.71 -2.38
C SER A 596 10.03 -17.31 -2.80
N LEU A 597 10.00 -18.16 -3.85
CA LEU A 597 11.21 -18.71 -4.45
C LEU A 597 12.07 -17.64 -5.14
N ASP A 598 11.46 -16.54 -5.59
CA ASP A 598 12.20 -15.45 -6.23
C ASP A 598 13.06 -14.69 -5.21
N THR A 599 12.50 -14.41 -4.02
CA THR A 599 13.26 -13.86 -2.89
C THR A 599 14.38 -14.82 -2.46
N ALA A 600 14.10 -16.13 -2.43
CA ALA A 600 15.11 -17.14 -2.14
C ALA A 600 16.26 -17.16 -3.16
N ARG A 601 15.93 -17.07 -4.46
CA ARG A 601 16.93 -16.99 -5.53
C ARG A 601 17.77 -15.72 -5.43
N ALA A 602 17.15 -14.58 -5.12
CA ALA A 602 17.86 -13.31 -4.96
C ALA A 602 18.78 -13.33 -3.73
N MET A 603 18.31 -13.82 -2.58
CA MET A 603 19.14 -13.99 -1.39
C MET A 603 20.29 -14.98 -1.63
N LEU A 604 20.06 -16.05 -2.39
CA LEU A 604 21.10 -16.99 -2.78
C LEU A 604 22.19 -16.32 -3.64
N GLN A 605 21.83 -15.48 -4.62
CA GLN A 605 22.80 -14.70 -5.41
C GLN A 605 23.69 -13.82 -4.51
N VAL A 606 23.10 -13.22 -3.47
CA VAL A 606 23.87 -12.47 -2.47
C VAL A 606 24.90 -13.36 -1.78
N ILE A 607 24.51 -14.55 -1.32
CA ILE A 607 25.41 -15.47 -0.62
C ILE A 607 26.50 -16.00 -1.57
N GLU A 608 26.15 -16.33 -2.81
CA GLU A 608 27.08 -16.75 -3.86
C GLU A 608 28.14 -15.68 -4.14
N SER A 609 27.75 -14.39 -4.14
CA SER A 609 28.69 -13.29 -4.33
C SER A 609 29.73 -13.14 -3.21
N MET A 610 29.47 -13.77 -2.05
CA MET A 610 30.30 -13.74 -0.85
C MET A 610 31.06 -15.04 -0.58
N THR A 611 30.80 -16.10 -1.35
CA THR A 611 31.22 -17.48 -1.04
C THR A 611 31.85 -18.15 -2.26
N PHE A 612 32.74 -19.13 -2.04
CA PHE A 612 33.29 -19.94 -3.13
C PHE A 612 32.34 -21.11 -3.46
N SER A 613 32.16 -21.40 -4.76
CA SER A 613 31.41 -22.57 -5.23
C SER A 613 32.31 -23.80 -5.32
N THR A 614 31.75 -24.96 -5.01
CA THR A 614 32.40 -26.27 -5.15
C THR A 614 31.62 -27.13 -6.15
N THR A 615 32.25 -27.45 -7.28
CA THR A 615 31.68 -28.37 -8.28
C THR A 615 32.59 -29.57 -8.43
N ALA A 616 32.03 -30.79 -8.37
CA ALA A 616 32.81 -31.99 -8.65
C ALA A 616 33.29 -31.96 -10.11
N MET A 617 34.61 -32.07 -10.33
CA MET A 617 35.14 -32.22 -11.67
C MET A 617 34.60 -33.53 -12.27
N THR A 618 33.93 -33.44 -13.42
CA THR A 618 33.41 -34.62 -14.11
C THR A 618 34.58 -35.56 -14.39
N GLN A 619 34.51 -36.81 -13.89
CA GLN A 619 35.45 -37.85 -14.30
C GLN A 619 35.20 -38.15 -15.79
N ARG A 620 35.82 -37.39 -16.69
CA ARG A 620 36.11 -37.93 -18.01
C ARG A 620 37.00 -39.14 -17.75
N MET A 621 36.53 -40.33 -18.14
CA MET A 621 37.38 -41.52 -18.23
C MET A 621 38.56 -41.17 -19.14
N VAL A 622 39.66 -40.73 -18.53
CA VAL A 622 40.97 -40.79 -19.14
C VAL A 622 41.28 -42.28 -19.17
N ARG A 623 40.88 -42.94 -20.26
CA ARG A 623 41.34 -44.30 -20.55
C ARG A 623 42.86 -44.21 -20.66
N ALA A 624 43.54 -44.93 -19.77
CA ALA A 624 44.99 -45.07 -19.74
C ALA A 624 45.52 -45.74 -21.01
#